data_AF-A0A429TJ74-F1
#
_entry.id   AF-A0A429TJ74-F1
#
_cell.length_a   1.000
_cell.length_b   1.000
_cell.length_c   1.000
_cell.angle_alpha   90.00
_cell.angle_beta   90.00
_cell.angle_gamma   90.00
#
_symmetry.space_group_name_H-M   'P 1'
#
loop_
_entity.id
_entity.type
_entity.pdbx_description
1 polymer ?
#
loop_
_entity_poly.entity_id
_entity_poly.type
_entity_poly.pdbx_seq_one_letter_code
_entity_poly.pdbx_strand_id
1 'polypeptide(L)' 'MSTSNPDPDPRTTPGLEPGGSVPPGETPPGEASTASGAGPYRPLKRGWGKGPLALVIALALLVALFFLAYGIVLAL' A
#
# COMPACT_ATOMS: atom_id res chain seq x y z
N MET A 1 5.56 -23.78 -11.73
CA MET A 1 5.43 -22.32 -11.96
C MET A 1 6.26 -21.98 -13.17
N SER A 2 5.68 -21.39 -14.22
CA SER A 2 6.47 -20.73 -15.28
C SER A 2 6.78 -19.32 -14.82
N THR A 3 8.04 -19.04 -14.55
CA THR A 3 8.52 -17.69 -14.20
C THR A 3 8.49 -16.87 -15.48
N SER A 4 7.52 -15.96 -15.62
CA SER A 4 7.53 -15.00 -16.71
C SER A 4 8.68 -14.04 -16.45
N ASN A 5 9.74 -14.12 -17.24
CA ASN A 5 10.79 -13.11 -17.22
C ASN A 5 10.17 -11.77 -17.63
N PRO A 6 10.30 -10.70 -16.83
CA PRO A 6 9.78 -9.39 -17.22
C PRO A 6 10.65 -8.71 -18.28
N ASP A 7 11.88 -9.19 -18.48
CA ASP A 7 12.76 -8.62 -19.51
C ASP A 7 12.29 -8.99 -20.91
N PRO A 8 12.37 -8.04 -21.86
CA PRO A 8 12.09 -8.29 -23.26
C PRO A 8 13.00 -9.40 -23.82
N ASP A 9 12.43 -10.32 -24.61
CA ASP A 9 13.19 -11.40 -25.25
C ASP A 9 13.97 -10.86 -26.46
N PRO A 10 15.32 -10.94 -26.46
CA PRO A 10 16.17 -10.51 -27.58
C PRO A 10 15.80 -11.14 -28.93
N ARG A 11 15.15 -12.31 -28.93
CA ARG A 11 14.66 -12.97 -30.16
C ARG A 11 13.48 -12.25 -30.81
N THR A 12 12.82 -11.37 -30.06
CA THR A 12 11.58 -10.69 -30.47
C THR A 12 11.64 -9.17 -30.30
N THR A 13 12.73 -8.66 -29.72
CA THR A 13 12.96 -7.23 -29.50
C THR A 13 14.09 -6.76 -30.43
N PRO A 14 13.78 -5.99 -31.50
CA PRO A 14 14.79 -5.45 -32.40
C PRO A 14 15.81 -4.57 -31.65
N GLY A 15 17.07 -4.65 -32.03
CA GLY A 15 18.15 -3.85 -31.43
C GLY A 15 18.65 -4.34 -30.07
N LEU A 16 17.94 -5.25 -29.40
CA LEU A 16 18.34 -5.81 -28.11
C LEU A 16 19.38 -6.92 -28.30
N GLU A 17 20.62 -6.70 -27.85
CA GLU A 17 21.60 -7.79 -27.82
C GLU A 17 21.32 -8.78 -26.68
N PRO A 18 21.81 -10.03 -26.75
CA PRO A 18 21.63 -11.03 -25.69
C PRO A 18 22.13 -10.60 -24.31
N GLY A 19 23.00 -9.59 -24.24
CA GLY A 19 23.49 -8.99 -22.99
C GLY A 19 22.57 -7.92 -22.39
N GLY A 20 21.42 -7.64 -23.01
CA GLY A 20 20.47 -6.61 -22.55
C GLY A 20 20.83 -5.18 -22.97
N SER A 21 21.85 -5.01 -23.81
CA SER A 21 22.25 -3.72 -24.38
C SER A 21 21.45 -3.36 -25.63
N VAL A 22 21.61 -2.13 -26.10
CA VAL A 22 21.22 -1.68 -27.44
C VAL A 22 22.35 -0.83 -28.05
N PRO A 23 22.42 -0.67 -29.38
CA PRO A 23 23.40 0.19 -30.02
C PRO A 23 23.34 1.66 -29.55
N PRO A 24 24.47 2.39 -29.58
CA PRO A 24 24.48 3.81 -29.26
C PRO A 24 23.53 4.61 -30.16
N GLY A 25 22.66 5.43 -29.54
CA GLY A 25 21.66 6.24 -30.25
C GLY A 25 20.27 5.63 -30.28
N GLU A 26 20.12 4.35 -29.93
CA GLU A 26 18.82 3.73 -29.68
C GLU A 26 18.36 3.95 -28.23
N THR A 27 17.05 3.92 -27.98
CA THR A 27 16.51 4.01 -26.62
C THR A 27 16.52 2.61 -26.00
N PRO A 28 17.19 2.38 -24.86
CA PRO A 28 17.18 1.09 -24.18
C PRO A 28 15.75 0.63 -23.85
N PRO A 29 15.48 -0.68 -23.81
CA PRO A 29 14.19 -1.19 -23.35
C PRO A 29 13.88 -0.69 -21.93
N GLY A 30 12.62 -0.34 -21.69
CA GLY A 30 12.20 0.13 -20.37
C GLY A 30 12.36 -0.97 -19.31
N GLU A 31 13.05 -0.65 -18.22
CA GLU A 31 13.12 -1.54 -17.06
C GLU A 31 11.74 -1.70 -16.43
N ALA A 32 11.29 -2.94 -16.26
CA ALA A 32 10.08 -3.23 -15.51
C ALA A 32 10.35 -3.05 -14.00
N SER A 33 10.30 -1.82 -13.49
CA SER A 33 10.48 -1.50 -12.05
C SER A 33 9.39 -2.09 -11.15
N THR A 34 8.33 -2.60 -11.75
CA THR A 34 7.30 -3.38 -11.09
C THR A 34 7.02 -4.59 -11.95
N ALA A 35 7.49 -5.76 -11.50
CA ALA A 35 6.88 -7.02 -11.92
C ALA A 35 5.35 -6.87 -11.79
N SER A 36 4.61 -7.57 -12.64
CA SER A 36 3.14 -7.64 -12.75
C SER A 36 2.42 -8.16 -11.49
N GLY A 37 2.93 -7.85 -10.31
CA GLY A 37 2.60 -8.38 -9.00
C GLY A 37 1.68 -7.48 -8.18
N ALA A 38 0.63 -6.92 -8.80
CA ALA A 38 -0.62 -6.96 -8.06
C ALA A 38 -0.99 -8.44 -8.02
N GLY A 39 -0.58 -9.14 -6.94
CA GLY A 39 -0.95 -10.54 -6.73
C GLY A 39 -2.47 -10.74 -6.87
N PRO A 40 -2.96 -11.98 -6.90
CA PRO A 40 -4.37 -12.29 -7.19
C PRO A 40 -5.31 -11.32 -6.49
N TYR A 41 -6.27 -10.76 -7.23
CA TYR A 41 -7.20 -9.76 -6.70
C TYR A 41 -7.71 -10.18 -5.32
N ARG A 42 -7.37 -9.38 -4.31
CA ARG A 42 -7.84 -9.58 -2.94
C ARG A 42 -8.92 -8.55 -2.66
N PRO A 43 -10.20 -8.94 -2.56
CA PRO A 43 -11.24 -8.00 -2.16
C PRO A 43 -10.93 -7.48 -0.76
N LEU A 44 -11.02 -6.16 -0.58
CA LEU A 44 -10.91 -5.55 0.74
C LEU A 44 -12.01 -6.14 1.64
N LYS A 45 -11.62 -6.78 2.75
CA LYS A 45 -12.60 -7.20 3.75
C LYS A 45 -13.08 -5.97 4.50
N ARG A 46 -14.40 -5.87 4.73
CA ARG A 46 -14.99 -4.81 5.55
C ARG A 46 -14.35 -4.86 6.95
N GLY A 47 -13.60 -3.82 7.28
CA GLY A 47 -12.63 -3.85 8.37
C GLY A 47 -13.17 -3.60 9.79
N TRP A 48 -12.27 -3.80 10.75
CA TRP A 48 -12.42 -3.74 12.21
C TRP A 48 -12.60 -2.34 12.82
N GLY A 49 -12.78 -1.29 12.03
CA GLY A 49 -12.72 0.10 12.50
C GLY A 49 -13.76 0.48 13.56
N LYS A 50 -14.90 -0.22 13.62
CA LYS A 50 -15.95 0.06 14.61
C LYS A 50 -15.53 -0.19 16.05
N GLY A 51 -14.69 -1.22 16.30
CA GLY A 51 -14.25 -1.58 17.64
C GLY A 51 -13.37 -0.49 18.28
N PRO A 52 -12.24 -0.12 17.65
CA PRO A 52 -11.39 0.97 18.12
C PRO A 52 -12.13 2.31 18.22
N LEU A 53 -13.02 2.62 17.26
CA LEU A 53 -13.81 3.85 17.31
C LEU A 53 -14.72 3.90 18.55
N ALA A 54 -15.43 2.80 18.84
CA ALA A 54 -16.28 2.72 20.03
C ALA A 54 -15.47 2.88 21.33
N LEU A 55 -14.28 2.28 21.41
CA LEU A 55 -13.39 2.39 22.56
C LEU A 55 -12.94 3.85 22.79
N VAL A 56 -12.54 4.54 21.71
CA VAL A 56 -12.11 5.95 21.78
C VAL A 56 -13.27 6.85 22.23
N ILE A 57 -14.47 6.65 21.69
CA ILE A 57 -15.67 7.40 22.10
C ILE A 57 -15.97 7.17 23.59
N ALA A 58 -15.94 5.92 24.04
CA ALA A 58 -16.20 5.58 25.44
C ALA A 58 -15.19 6.24 26.39
N LEU A 59 -13.90 6.21 26.05
CA LEU A 59 -12.85 6.85 26.83
C LEU A 59 -13.03 8.37 26.87
N ALA A 60 -13.33 8.99 25.73
CA ALA A 60 -13.57 10.43 25.65
C ALA A 60 -14.75 10.87 26.53
N LEU A 61 -15.85 10.11 26.52
CA LEU A 61 -17.02 10.39 27.37
C LEU A 61 -16.67 10.24 28.86
N LEU A 62 -15.91 9.22 29.23
CA LEU A 62 -15.48 9.01 30.62
C LEU A 62 -14.64 10.19 31.12
N VAL A 63 -13.66 10.63 30.32
CA VAL A 63 -12.81 11.79 30.64
C VAL A 63 -13.64 13.07 30.73
N ALA A 64 -14.55 13.31 29.79
CA ALA A 64 -15.43 14.49 29.81
C ALA A 64 -16.32 14.51 31.06
N LEU A 65 -16.91 13.37 31.43
CA LEU A 65 -17.76 13.25 32.61
C LEU A 65 -16.98 13.44 33.91
N PHE A 66 -15.74 12.94 33.97
CA PHE A 66 -14.83 13.19 35.09
C PHE A 66 -14.57 14.68 35.28
N PHE A 67 -14.19 15.40 34.22
CA PHE A 67 -13.95 16.84 34.31
C PHE A 67 -15.20 17.64 34.64
N LEU A 68 -16.36 17.23 34.12
CA LEU A 68 -17.64 17.84 34.47
C LEU A 68 -17.92 17.71 35.98
N ALA A 69 -17.81 16.48 36.51
CA ALA A 69 -18.01 16.23 37.94
C ALA A 69 -16.99 17.00 38.80
N TYR A 70 -15.71 16.98 38.41
CA TYR A 70 -14.66 17.73 39.08
C TYR A 70 -14.94 19.24 39.11
N GLY A 71 -15.37 19.81 37.98
CA GLY A 71 -15.74 21.23 37.90
C GLY A 71 -16.93 21.59 38.79
N ILE A 72 -17.95 20.72 38.87
CA ILE A 72 -19.08 20.91 39.79
C ILE A 72 -18.61 20.89 41.24
N VAL A 73 -17.74 19.94 41.61
CA VAL A 73 -17.20 19.85 42.98
C VAL A 73 -16.41 21.10 43.36
N LEU A 74 -15.63 21.67 42.43
CA LEU A 74 -14.88 22.91 42.68
C LEU A 74 -15.76 24.17 42.76
N ALA A 75 -16.95 24.13 42.16
CA ALA A 75 -17.87 25.27 42.10
C ALA A 75 -18.83 25.33 43.30
N LEU A 76 -18.85 24.28 44.15
CA LEU A 76 -19.58 24.21 45.41
C LEU A 76 -18.70 24.71 46.56
#